data_AF-A0A4Q3H379-F1
#
_entry.id   AF-A0A4Q3H379-F1
#
_cell.length_a   1.000
_cell.length_b   1.000
_cell.length_c   1.000
_cell.angle_alpha   90.00
_cell.angle_beta   90.00
_cell.angle_gamma   90.00
#
_symmetry.space_group_name_H-M   'P 1'
#
loop_
_entity.id
_entity.type
_entity.pdbx_description
1 polymer ?
#
loop_
_entity_poly.entity_id
_entity_poly.type
_entity_poly.pdbx_seq_one_letter_code
_entity_poly.pdbx_strand_id
1 'polypeptide(L)'
;MHSSDLNPTMETEGIGSGPAKPRAIKLDRSDMVLRTISYVTITLFALFCLLPFVLMISASLSSEAEIRRSGFGLLPKDFSLTAYEYIFRAPRQIIGSYIVTIVMTVAGTAIGLFVISMTGYALNRKDFPFRNHISFFIYFTTLFSAGLA
;
A
#
# COMPACT_ATOMS: atom_id res chain seq x y z
N MET A 1 11.57 37.86 69.31
CA MET A 1 12.43 38.87 68.64
C MET A 1 13.12 38.13 67.50
N HIS A 2 12.82 38.31 66.23
CA HIS A 2 12.34 39.47 65.50
C HIS A 2 11.52 38.97 64.31
N SER A 3 10.32 39.50 64.15
CA SER A 3 9.44 39.27 63.00
C SER A 3 9.80 40.23 61.88
N SER A 4 9.51 39.78 60.65
CA SER A 4 9.08 40.58 59.49
C SER A 4 10.05 41.61 58.91
N ASP A 5 10.64 41.23 57.77
CA ASP A 5 10.86 42.03 56.56
C ASP A 5 11.14 41.01 55.43
N LEU A 6 10.75 41.13 54.17
CA LEU A 6 9.77 41.92 53.46
C LEU A 6 9.74 41.32 52.04
N ASN A 7 8.54 40.96 51.60
CA ASN A 7 8.07 40.87 50.22
C ASN A 7 8.74 39.91 49.18
N PRO A 8 7.94 39.02 48.58
CA PRO A 8 8.26 38.27 47.37
C PRO A 8 8.05 39.14 46.11
N THR A 9 9.07 39.33 45.26
CA THR A 9 8.97 39.70 43.82
C THR A 9 10.36 40.09 43.28
N MET A 10 11.17 39.13 42.88
CA MET A 10 12.34 39.25 41.97
C MET A 10 12.65 37.81 41.54
N GLU A 11 12.47 37.31 40.32
CA GLU A 11 12.32 37.91 39.01
C GLU A 11 11.41 36.98 38.18
N THR A 12 10.21 37.45 37.87
CA THR A 12 9.51 37.03 36.65
C THR A 12 10.17 37.73 35.48
N GLU A 13 11.38 37.30 35.08
CA GLU A 13 11.92 37.61 33.77
C GLU A 13 11.69 36.41 32.86
N GLY A 14 10.88 36.65 31.83
CA GLY A 14 10.35 35.63 30.97
C GLY A 14 11.44 34.92 30.16
N ILE A 15 11.48 33.60 30.29
CA ILE A 15 11.87 32.76 29.16
C ILE A 15 10.59 32.42 28.41
N GLY A 16 10.09 33.43 27.70
CA GLY A 16 9.16 33.22 26.61
C GLY A 16 9.87 32.43 25.52
N SER A 17 9.86 31.10 25.62
CA SER A 17 10.04 30.26 24.43
C SER A 17 8.72 30.29 23.67
N GLY A 18 8.46 31.40 22.99
CA GLY A 18 7.42 31.45 21.96
C GLY A 18 7.64 30.27 20.97
N PRO A 19 6.57 29.70 20.41
CA PRO A 19 6.69 28.57 19.50
C PRO A 19 7.64 28.95 18.37
N ALA A 20 8.72 28.18 18.20
CA ALA A 20 9.69 28.37 17.14
C ALA A 20 8.93 28.52 15.80
N LYS A 21 8.96 29.74 15.24
CA LYS A 21 8.28 30.09 14.00
C LYS A 21 8.64 29.04 12.96
N PRO A 22 7.67 28.29 12.40
CA PRO A 22 7.96 27.30 11.37
C PRO A 22 8.73 28.02 10.26
N ARG A 23 9.95 27.55 9.98
CA ARG A 23 10.77 28.11 8.91
C ARG A 23 10.04 27.81 7.61
N ALA A 24 9.26 28.78 7.12
CA ALA A 24 8.59 28.71 5.85
C ALA A 24 9.67 28.46 4.79
N ILE A 25 9.69 27.24 4.26
CA ILE A 25 10.57 26.86 3.17
C ILE A 25 10.18 27.76 2.01
N LYS A 26 11.07 28.69 1.64
CA LYS A 26 10.90 29.47 0.42
C LYS A 26 10.90 28.45 -0.70
N LEU A 27 9.75 28.24 -1.33
CA LEU A 27 9.63 27.38 -2.50
C LEU A 27 10.57 27.95 -3.57
N ASP A 28 11.69 27.27 -3.76
CA ASP A 28 12.61 27.63 -4.84
C ASP A 28 11.92 27.31 -6.18
N ARG A 29 12.28 28.02 -7.25
CA ARG A 29 11.73 27.70 -8.59
C ARG A 29 12.04 26.26 -8.98
N SER A 30 13.17 25.72 -8.50
CA SER A 30 13.56 24.33 -8.69
C SER A 30 12.58 23.36 -8.00
N ASP A 31 12.11 23.68 -6.79
CA ASP A 31 11.13 22.85 -6.07
C ASP A 31 9.79 22.80 -6.80
N MET A 32 9.35 23.92 -7.38
CA MET A 32 8.09 23.98 -8.13
C MET A 32 8.15 23.18 -9.43
N VAL A 33 9.28 23.23 -10.14
CA VAL A 33 9.51 22.43 -11.36
C VAL A 33 9.59 20.94 -11.02
N LEU A 34 10.35 20.55 -10.00
CA LEU A 34 10.47 19.16 -9.57
C LEU A 34 9.14 18.58 -9.09
N ARG A 35 8.35 19.36 -8.35
CA ARG A 35 6.99 18.96 -7.93
C ARG A 35 6.10 18.75 -9.15
N THR A 36 6.10 19.68 -10.09
CA THR A 36 5.28 19.58 -11.31
C THR A 36 5.65 18.34 -12.12
N ILE A 37 6.94 18.10 -12.36
CA ILE A 37 7.41 16.90 -13.07
C ILE A 37 7.01 15.63 -12.32
N SER A 38 7.19 15.59 -11.00
CA SER A 38 6.82 14.44 -10.18
C SER A 38 5.31 14.15 -10.25
N TYR A 39 4.47 15.18 -10.14
CA TYR A 39 3.02 15.03 -10.28
C TYR A 39 2.61 14.57 -11.68
N VAL A 40 3.22 15.13 -12.73
CA VAL A 40 2.94 14.72 -14.12
C VAL A 40 3.34 13.25 -14.33
N THR A 41 4.52 12.84 -13.90
CA THR A 41 4.99 11.46 -14.05
C THR A 41 4.12 10.47 -13.27
N ILE A 42 3.78 10.77 -12.02
CA ILE A 42 2.90 9.92 -11.21
C ILE A 42 1.49 9.85 -11.82
N THR A 43 0.97 10.97 -12.32
CA THR A 43 -0.36 11.01 -12.98
C THR A 43 -0.34 10.16 -14.25
N LEU A 44 0.70 10.28 -15.07
CA LEU A 44 0.84 9.47 -16.28
C LEU A 44 0.93 7.98 -15.94
N PHE A 45 1.74 7.60 -14.95
CA PHE A 45 1.86 6.22 -14.49
C PHE A 45 0.51 5.68 -13.96
N ALA A 46 -0.21 6.48 -13.18
CA ALA A 46 -1.54 6.12 -12.69
C ALA A 46 -2.53 5.90 -13.84
N LEU A 47 -2.50 6.73 -14.89
CA LEU A 47 -3.32 6.53 -16.09
C LEU A 47 -2.97 5.22 -16.81
N PHE A 48 -1.67 4.89 -16.94
CA PHE A 48 -1.24 3.61 -17.50
C PHE A 48 -1.75 2.41 -16.70
N CYS A 49 -1.73 2.49 -15.36
CA CYS A 49 -2.32 1.46 -14.51
C CYS A 49 -3.84 1.37 -14.63
N LEU A 50 -4.53 2.48 -14.93
CA LEU A 50 -5.99 2.55 -15.02
C LEU A 50 -6.52 2.03 -16.37
N LEU A 51 -5.76 2.19 -17.46
CA LEU A 51 -6.11 1.67 -18.79
C LEU A 51 -6.53 0.20 -18.82
N PRO A 52 -5.79 -0.77 -18.24
CA PRO A 52 -6.21 -2.18 -18.25
C PRO A 52 -7.51 -2.41 -17.47
N PHE A 53 -7.80 -1.63 -16.42
CA PHE A 53 -9.08 -1.74 -15.70
C PHE A 53 -10.25 -1.26 -16.56
N VAL A 54 -10.08 -0.15 -17.28
CA VAL A 54 -11.11 0.35 -18.21
C VAL A 54 -11.37 -0.66 -19.31
N LEU A 55 -10.31 -1.22 -19.91
CA LEU A 55 -10.43 -2.27 -20.91
C LEU A 55 -11.11 -3.53 -20.35
N MET A 56 -10.83 -3.91 -19.10
CA MET A 56 -11.46 -5.05 -18.44
C MET A 56 -12.97 -4.83 -18.25
N ILE A 57 -13.39 -3.64 -17.83
CA ILE A 57 -14.82 -3.29 -17.67
C ILE A 57 -15.52 -3.22 -19.03
N SER A 58 -14.90 -2.58 -20.02
CA SER A 58 -15.43 -2.52 -21.38
C SER A 58 -15.58 -3.91 -21.99
N ALA A 59 -14.64 -4.83 -21.73
CA ALA A 59 -14.73 -6.22 -22.15
C ALA A 59 -15.82 -7.00 -21.41
N SER A 60 -16.00 -6.78 -20.09
CA SER A 60 -17.00 -7.51 -19.30
C SER A 60 -18.44 -7.15 -19.67
N LEU A 61 -18.66 -5.97 -20.28
CA LEU A 61 -19.95 -5.47 -20.73
C LEU A 61 -20.21 -5.69 -22.23
N SER A 62 -19.22 -6.19 -22.99
CA SER A 62 -19.33 -6.37 -24.44
C SER A 62 -19.72 -7.81 -24.79
N SER A 63 -20.49 -8.01 -25.87
CA SER A 63 -20.90 -9.35 -26.29
C SER A 63 -19.73 -10.12 -26.95
N GLU A 64 -19.69 -11.46 -26.78
CA GLU A 64 -18.67 -12.30 -27.41
C GLU A 64 -18.65 -12.18 -28.94
N ALA A 65 -19.81 -11.90 -29.56
CA ALA A 65 -19.94 -11.75 -31.01
C ALA A 65 -19.23 -10.48 -31.52
N GLU A 66 -19.30 -9.39 -30.76
CA GLU A 66 -18.68 -8.11 -31.13
C GLU A 66 -17.19 -8.05 -30.79
N ILE A 67 -16.77 -8.72 -29.71
CA ILE A 67 -15.33 -8.88 -29.41
C ILE A 67 -14.62 -9.59 -30.57
N ARG A 68 -15.25 -10.62 -31.14
CA ARG A 68 -14.70 -11.36 -32.30
C ARG A 68 -14.73 -10.56 -33.61
N ARG A 69 -15.68 -9.64 -33.78
CA ARG A 69 -15.85 -8.87 -35.03
C ARG A 69 -15.10 -7.55 -35.07
N SER A 70 -15.09 -6.80 -33.97
CA SER A 70 -14.60 -5.41 -33.95
C SER A 70 -13.41 -5.17 -33.02
N GLY A 71 -12.94 -6.21 -32.31
CA GLY A 71 -11.79 -6.16 -31.41
C GLY A 71 -12.06 -5.43 -30.09
N PHE A 72 -11.04 -5.37 -29.22
CA PHE A 72 -11.12 -4.66 -27.94
C PHE A 72 -11.03 -3.14 -28.16
N GLY A 73 -12.14 -2.43 -27.98
CA GLY A 73 -12.18 -0.96 -27.94
C GLY A 73 -12.16 -0.42 -26.51
N LEU A 74 -11.73 0.83 -26.33
CA LEU A 74 -11.80 1.52 -25.02
C LEU A 74 -13.25 1.69 -24.52
N LEU A 75 -14.23 1.74 -25.43
CA LEU A 75 -15.66 1.83 -25.12
C LEU A 75 -16.43 0.66 -25.76
N PRO A 76 -17.36 0.01 -25.03
CA PRO A 76 -18.19 -1.07 -25.56
C PRO A 76 -19.13 -0.50 -26.62
N LYS A 77 -19.22 -1.17 -27.78
CA LYS A 77 -20.14 -0.78 -28.86
C LYS A 77 -21.55 -1.31 -28.64
N ASP A 78 -21.67 -2.50 -28.06
CA ASP A 78 -22.93 -3.13 -27.68
C ASP A 78 -22.88 -3.58 -26.23
N PHE A 79 -23.90 -3.21 -25.46
CA PHE A 79 -24.03 -3.56 -24.05
C PHE A 79 -24.70 -4.93 -23.90
N SER A 80 -23.98 -5.93 -23.39
CA SER A 80 -24.48 -7.27 -23.15
C SER A 80 -24.17 -7.75 -21.73
N LEU A 81 -25.20 -8.25 -21.04
CA LEU A 81 -25.11 -8.81 -19.69
C LEU A 81 -25.01 -10.36 -19.70
N THR A 82 -24.88 -10.98 -20.87
CA THR A 82 -24.85 -12.45 -21.02
C THR A 82 -23.67 -13.08 -20.25
N ALA A 83 -22.53 -12.40 -20.18
CA ALA A 83 -21.37 -12.86 -19.41
C ALA A 83 -21.67 -12.97 -17.90
N TYR A 84 -22.45 -12.03 -17.35
CA TYR A 84 -22.87 -12.08 -15.96
C TYR A 84 -23.91 -13.18 -15.72
N GLU A 85 -24.84 -13.38 -16.66
CA GLU A 85 -25.82 -14.47 -16.56
C GLU A 85 -25.13 -15.85 -16.53
N TYR A 86 -24.07 -16.04 -17.31
CA TYR A 86 -23.27 -17.27 -17.31
C TYR A 86 -22.63 -17.56 -15.93
N ILE A 87 -22.11 -16.52 -15.27
CA ILE A 87 -21.57 -16.59 -13.91
C ILE A 87 -22.66 -17.04 -12.92
N PHE A 88 -23.87 -16.48 -13.02
CA PHE A 88 -24.98 -16.83 -12.13
C PHE A 88 -25.57 -18.22 -12.38
N ARG A 89 -25.28 -18.89 -13.50
CA ARG A 89 -25.73 -20.27 -13.77
C ARG A 89 -24.97 -21.34 -12.98
N ALA A 90 -23.77 -21.03 -12.47
CA ALA A 90 -22.95 -21.97 -11.68
C ALA A 90 -22.65 -21.46 -10.26
N PRO A 91 -23.68 -21.10 -9.46
CA PRO A 91 -23.48 -20.39 -8.20
C PRO A 91 -22.69 -21.22 -7.17
N ARG A 92 -22.86 -22.55 -7.16
CA ARG A 92 -22.16 -23.44 -6.21
C ARG A 92 -20.64 -23.44 -6.44
N GLN A 93 -20.19 -23.44 -7.69
CA GLN A 93 -18.76 -23.43 -8.01
C GLN A 93 -18.12 -22.10 -7.65
N ILE A 94 -18.80 -20.99 -7.94
CA ILE A 94 -18.33 -19.64 -7.65
C ILE A 94 -18.26 -19.39 -6.14
N ILE A 95 -19.32 -19.73 -5.40
CA ILE A 95 -19.32 -19.57 -3.94
C ILE A 95 -18.22 -20.45 -3.32
N GLY A 96 -18.07 -21.69 -3.79
CA GLY A 96 -17.00 -22.59 -3.35
C GLY A 96 -15.60 -22.01 -3.58
N SER A 97 -15.33 -21.45 -4.77
CA SER A 97 -14.02 -20.88 -5.08
C SER A 97 -13.72 -19.61 -4.27
N TYR A 98 -14.72 -18.76 -4.03
CA TYR A 98 -14.57 -17.60 -3.14
C TYR A 98 -14.28 -18.03 -1.70
N ILE A 99 -14.99 -19.03 -1.16
CA ILE A 99 -14.75 -19.53 0.20
C ILE A 99 -13.33 -20.06 0.33
N VAL A 100 -12.88 -20.92 -0.60
CA VAL A 100 -11.51 -21.47 -0.55
C VAL A 100 -10.47 -20.35 -0.63
N THR A 101 -10.66 -19.37 -1.51
CA THR A 101 -9.74 -18.23 -1.65
C THR A 101 -9.67 -17.42 -0.36
N ILE A 102 -10.83 -17.04 0.20
CA ILE A 102 -10.90 -16.25 1.44
C ILE A 102 -10.26 -17.01 2.60
N VAL A 103 -10.61 -18.29 2.77
CA VAL A 103 -10.05 -19.12 3.85
C VAL A 103 -8.55 -19.26 3.68
N MET A 104 -8.05 -19.52 2.47
CA MET A 104 -6.62 -19.65 2.21
C MET A 104 -5.87 -18.35 2.44
N THR A 105 -6.41 -17.19 2.02
CA THR A 105 -5.80 -15.88 2.27
C THR A 105 -5.78 -15.56 3.76
N VAL A 106 -6.90 -15.70 4.47
CA VAL A 106 -6.97 -15.36 5.89
C VAL A 106 -6.10 -16.30 6.73
N ALA A 107 -6.22 -17.61 6.53
CA ALA A 107 -5.41 -18.59 7.26
C ALA A 107 -3.92 -18.46 6.90
N GLY A 108 -3.60 -18.30 5.61
CA GLY A 108 -2.24 -18.13 5.13
C GLY A 108 -1.59 -16.86 5.67
N THR A 109 -2.28 -15.72 5.64
CA THR A 109 -1.79 -14.47 6.21
C THR A 109 -1.68 -14.54 7.73
N ALA A 110 -2.64 -15.13 8.44
CA ALA A 110 -2.58 -15.25 9.90
C ALA A 110 -1.38 -16.10 10.36
N ILE A 111 -1.22 -17.30 9.76
CA ILE A 111 -0.10 -18.20 10.08
C ILE A 111 1.22 -17.58 9.64
N GLY A 112 1.28 -17.01 8.43
CA GLY A 112 2.47 -16.36 7.90
C GLY A 112 2.91 -15.18 8.75
N LEU A 113 1.99 -14.30 9.13
CA LEU A 113 2.27 -13.16 9.99
C LEU A 113 2.73 -13.60 11.38
N PHE A 114 2.11 -14.63 11.95
CA PHE A 114 2.52 -15.18 13.25
C PHE A 114 3.97 -15.68 13.21
N VAL A 115 4.32 -16.49 12.21
CA VAL A 115 5.67 -17.03 12.05
C VAL A 115 6.68 -15.91 11.77
N ILE A 116 6.40 -15.03 10.79
CA ILE A 116 7.30 -13.93 10.42
C ILE A 116 7.51 -12.97 11.58
N SER A 117 6.46 -12.65 12.35
CA SER A 117 6.57 -11.79 13.53
C SER A 117 7.44 -12.42 14.62
N MET A 118 7.25 -13.71 14.92
CA MET A 118 8.06 -14.43 15.91
C MET A 118 9.53 -14.51 15.46
N THR A 119 9.79 -14.87 14.21
CA THR A 119 11.15 -14.95 13.65
C THR A 119 11.81 -13.56 13.62
N GLY A 120 11.07 -12.52 13.22
CA GLY A 120 11.54 -11.15 13.22
C GLY A 120 11.90 -10.65 14.62
N TYR A 121 11.08 -10.98 15.62
CA TYR A 121 11.38 -10.66 17.03
C TYR A 121 12.65 -11.37 17.53
N ALA A 122 12.78 -12.67 17.26
CA ALA A 122 13.97 -13.43 17.65
C ALA A 122 15.26 -12.90 16.99
N LEU A 123 15.19 -12.48 15.72
CA LEU A 123 16.32 -11.92 14.98
C LEU A 123 16.68 -10.49 15.39
N ASN A 124 15.70 -9.69 15.84
CA ASN A 124 15.95 -8.33 16.30
C ASN A 124 16.82 -8.28 17.57
N ARG A 125 16.77 -9.34 18.40
CA ARG A 125 17.57 -9.43 19.62
C ARG A 125 19.06 -9.63 19.30
N LYS A 126 19.89 -8.65 19.70
CA LYS A 126 21.35 -8.68 19.53
C LYS A 126 22.05 -9.81 20.29
N ASP A 127 21.39 -10.43 21.26
CA ASP A 127 21.97 -11.54 22.04
C ASP A 127 21.86 -12.91 21.32
N PHE A 128 21.22 -12.98 20.15
CA PHE A 128 21.03 -14.24 19.45
C PHE A 128 22.28 -14.61 18.61
N PRO A 129 23.01 -15.70 18.94
CA PRO A 129 24.31 -16.00 18.33
C PRO A 129 24.22 -16.39 16.84
N PHE A 130 23.12 -17.01 16.41
CA PHE A 130 22.93 -17.47 15.03
C PHE A 130 22.18 -16.49 14.12
N ARG A 131 22.00 -15.23 14.55
CA ARG A 131 21.17 -14.25 13.83
C ARG A 131 21.64 -13.99 12.40
N ASN A 132 22.95 -13.99 12.17
CA ASN A 132 23.53 -13.65 10.88
C ASN A 132 23.34 -14.77 9.85
N HIS A 133 23.48 -16.03 10.28
CA HIS A 133 23.26 -17.20 9.42
C HIS A 133 21.79 -17.35 9.01
N ILE A 134 20.86 -17.19 9.96
CA ILE A 134 19.42 -17.26 9.66
C ILE A 134 18.98 -16.11 8.76
N SER A 135 19.44 -14.89 9.04
CA SER A 135 19.14 -13.73 8.19
C SER A 135 19.67 -13.93 6.77
N PHE A 136 20.92 -14.42 6.65
CA PHE A 136 21.50 -14.75 5.35
C PHE A 136 20.66 -15.76 4.59
N PHE A 137 20.18 -16.84 5.23
CA PHE A 137 19.32 -17.83 4.58
C PHE A 137 17.98 -17.25 4.11
N ILE A 138 17.31 -16.44 4.93
CA ILE A 138 16.04 -15.78 4.56
C ILE A 138 16.25 -14.85 3.35
N TYR A 139 17.27 -14.01 3.38
CA TYR A 139 17.59 -13.14 2.24
C TYR A 139 18.01 -13.95 1.01
N PHE A 140 18.78 -15.02 1.20
CA PHE A 140 19.18 -15.91 0.13
C PHE A 140 17.96 -16.51 -0.58
N THR A 141 16.96 -17.02 0.14
CA THR A 141 15.74 -17.57 -0.50
C THR A 141 14.89 -16.51 -1.20
N THR A 142 14.93 -15.24 -0.76
CA THR A 142 14.22 -14.14 -1.42
C THR A 142 14.94 -13.71 -2.70
N LEU A 143 16.27 -13.73 -2.71
CA LEU A 143 17.11 -13.39 -3.87
C LEU A 143 17.19 -14.54 -4.87
N PHE A 144 17.29 -15.76 -4.37
CA PHE A 144 17.32 -17.02 -5.11
C PHE A 144 16.00 -17.74 -4.84
N SER A 145 14.94 -17.28 -5.50
CA SER A 145 13.72 -18.06 -5.58
C SER A 145 14.05 -19.36 -6.31
N ALA A 146 13.89 -20.51 -5.64
CA ALA A 146 14.13 -21.84 -6.19
C ALA A 146 13.04 -22.23 -7.22
N GLY A 147 12.56 -21.27 -8.01
CA GLY A 147 11.38 -21.34 -8.86
C GLY A 147 11.28 -22.67 -9.59
N LEU A 148 10.07 -23.24 -9.56
CA LEU A 148 9.67 -24.27 -10.51
C LEU A 148 9.78 -23.65 -11.91
N ALA A 149 10.83 -24.04 -12.62
CA ALA A 149 10.84 -24.01 -14.08
C ALA A 149 9.93 -25.12 -14.61
#